data_AF-W0Z5H6-F1
#
_entry.id   AF-W0Z5H6-F1
#
_cell.length_a   1.000
_cell.length_b   1.000
_cell.length_c   1.000
_cell.angle_alpha   90.00
_cell.angle_beta   90.00
_cell.angle_gamma   90.00
#
_symmetry.space_group_name_H-M   'P 1'
#
loop_
_entity.id
_entity.type
_entity.pdbx_description
1 polymer ?
#
loop_
_entity_poly.entity_id
_entity_poly.type
_entity_poly.pdbx_seq_one_letter_code
_entity_poly.pdbx_strand_id
1 'polypeptide(L)'
;MTSGESAHDNTPTEKATAERDAAHDSPIVRTGDVVQTEPAMDMNDTSTSEKVEGIVAQTRADHAVDGQDRIVEVLKQRLDQAGIEMSDDEIVQLAKD
;
A
#
# COMPACT_ATOMS: atom_id res chain seq x y z
N MET A 1 -64.08 -43.60 -28.19
CA MET A 1 -63.70 -43.67 -26.77
C MET A 1 -62.33 -43.00 -26.69
N THR A 2 -62.23 -41.67 -26.67
CA THR A 2 -62.46 -40.69 -25.59
C THR A 2 -61.59 -40.91 -24.35
N SER A 3 -61.11 -39.79 -23.80
CA SER A 3 -60.36 -39.57 -22.54
C SER A 3 -58.85 -39.49 -22.75
N GLY A 4 -58.11 -38.49 -22.26
CA GLY A 4 -58.41 -37.30 -21.44
C GLY A 4 -57.17 -36.39 -21.54
N GLU A 5 -57.34 -35.07 -21.63
CA GLU A 5 -57.42 -34.13 -20.49
C GLU A 5 -56.04 -33.86 -19.85
N SER A 6 -55.50 -32.69 -20.22
CA SER A 6 -54.90 -31.65 -19.38
C SER A 6 -53.99 -32.03 -18.19
N ALA A 7 -52.76 -31.52 -18.22
CA ALA A 7 -52.30 -30.40 -17.38
C ALA A 7 -50.77 -30.47 -17.18
N HIS A 8 -50.09 -29.36 -17.49
CA HIS A 8 -48.72 -29.12 -17.05
C HIS A 8 -48.71 -29.01 -15.53
N ASP A 9 -48.11 -29.99 -14.85
CA ASP A 9 -47.81 -29.94 -13.42
C ASP A 9 -46.35 -29.53 -13.22
N ASN A 10 -46.17 -28.31 -12.73
CA ASN A 10 -44.92 -27.77 -12.23
C ASN A 10 -44.69 -28.33 -10.82
N THR A 11 -43.68 -29.20 -10.63
CA THR A 11 -42.56 -29.00 -9.68
C THR A 11 -41.75 -30.28 -9.49
N PRO A 12 -40.41 -30.22 -9.63
CA PRO A 12 -39.52 -31.06 -8.86
C PRO A 12 -39.05 -30.26 -7.63
N THR A 13 -39.54 -30.66 -6.46
CA THR A 13 -38.89 -30.37 -5.18
C THR A 13 -37.68 -31.30 -5.07
N GLU A 14 -36.46 -30.77 -5.03
CA GLU A 14 -35.39 -31.35 -4.20
C GLU A 14 -34.20 -30.39 -3.98
N LYS A 15 -34.19 -29.81 -2.78
CA LYS A 15 -33.05 -29.49 -1.90
C LYS A 15 -31.74 -29.01 -2.54
N ALA A 16 -31.62 -27.69 -2.72
CA ALA A 16 -30.33 -27.01 -2.65
C ALA A 16 -29.98 -26.74 -1.18
N THR A 17 -29.01 -27.48 -0.66
CA THR A 17 -28.34 -27.18 0.62
C THR A 17 -27.35 -26.04 0.39
N ALA A 18 -27.71 -24.85 0.83
CA ALA A 18 -26.83 -23.68 0.82
C ALA A 18 -26.99 -22.90 2.14
N GLU A 19 -26.58 -23.52 3.24
CA GLU A 19 -26.45 -22.84 4.54
C GLU A 19 -25.07 -23.18 5.10
N ARG A 20 -24.09 -22.34 4.76
CA ARG A 20 -22.86 -22.19 5.54
C ARG A 20 -23.08 -21.04 6.49
N ASP A 21 -23.57 -21.38 7.66
CA ASP A 21 -23.59 -20.54 8.86
C ASP A 21 -22.16 -20.46 9.42
N ALA A 22 -21.62 -19.26 9.55
CA ALA A 22 -20.58 -18.90 10.54
C ALA A 22 -20.38 -17.39 10.55
N ALA A 23 -21.17 -16.72 11.39
CA ALA A 23 -20.86 -15.51 12.15
C ALA A 23 -19.78 -14.56 11.61
N HIS A 24 -20.21 -13.42 11.07
CA HIS A 24 -19.46 -12.18 11.20
C HIS A 24 -20.39 -11.11 11.79
N ASP A 25 -20.69 -11.28 13.07
CA ASP A 25 -21.08 -10.17 13.93
C ASP A 25 -19.83 -9.29 14.09
N SER A 26 -19.81 -8.17 13.39
CA SER A 26 -18.85 -7.11 13.64
C SER A 26 -19.61 -5.80 13.62
N PRO A 27 -19.50 -5.01 14.70
CA PRO A 27 -20.45 -3.96 15.02
C PRO A 27 -20.40 -2.84 13.98
N ILE A 28 -21.59 -2.32 13.69
CA ILE A 28 -21.86 -1.10 12.96
C ILE A 28 -20.95 0.03 13.49
N VAL A 29 -19.90 0.39 12.76
CA VAL A 29 -19.22 1.67 12.93
C VAL A 29 -20.05 2.72 12.20
N ARG A 30 -21.02 3.29 12.90
CA ARG A 30 -21.68 4.53 12.48
C ARG A 30 -20.84 5.70 12.99
N THR A 31 -19.86 6.08 12.19
CA THR A 31 -19.08 7.32 12.33
C THR A 31 -19.10 7.93 10.93
N GLY A 32 -20.04 8.81 10.62
CA GLY A 32 -19.89 10.20 11.02
C GLY A 32 -18.81 10.79 10.13
N ASP A 33 -19.19 11.20 8.92
CA ASP A 33 -18.57 12.26 8.13
C ASP A 33 -17.12 12.62 8.54
N VAL A 34 -16.17 11.78 8.16
CA VAL A 34 -14.80 12.24 7.99
C VAL A 34 -14.52 12.10 6.50
N VAL A 35 -15.14 13.00 5.73
CA VAL A 35 -14.51 13.41 4.47
C VAL A 35 -13.09 13.79 4.86
N GLN A 36 -12.09 13.03 4.40
CA GLN A 36 -10.71 13.52 4.39
C GLN A 36 -10.71 14.67 3.40
N THR A 37 -11.08 15.86 3.88
CA THR A 37 -11.32 17.01 3.00
C THR A 37 -10.03 17.69 2.61
N GLU A 38 -8.90 17.44 3.30
CA GLU A 38 -7.63 18.06 2.97
C GLU A 38 -6.45 17.11 3.27
N PRO A 39 -5.38 17.10 2.45
CA PRO A 39 -4.16 16.38 2.78
C PRO A 39 -3.59 16.92 4.10
N ALA A 40 -3.37 16.05 5.08
CA ALA A 40 -2.66 16.39 6.31
C ALA A 40 -1.18 16.60 5.97
N MET A 41 -0.81 17.82 5.58
CA MET A 41 0.56 18.23 5.27
C MET A 41 1.14 18.97 6.47
N ASP A 42 1.49 18.21 7.52
CA ASP A 42 2.50 18.66 8.47
C ASP A 42 3.37 17.46 8.87
N MET A 43 4.47 17.29 8.13
CA MET A 43 5.48 16.25 8.28
C MET A 43 6.81 16.84 7.83
N ASN A 44 7.49 17.63 8.66
CA ASN A 44 8.68 18.33 8.16
C ASN A 44 10.04 17.80 8.67
N ASP A 45 10.10 17.11 9.81
CA ASP A 45 11.40 16.58 10.30
C ASP A 45 11.48 15.04 10.31
N THR A 46 10.49 14.34 10.88
CA THR A 46 10.48 12.86 10.92
C THR A 46 10.44 12.25 9.53
N SER A 47 9.67 12.83 8.61
CA SER A 47 9.57 12.38 7.22
C SER A 47 10.85 12.63 6.43
N THR A 48 11.58 13.70 6.74
CA THR A 48 12.83 14.03 6.05
C THR A 48 13.91 13.02 6.38
N SER A 49 14.07 12.65 7.66
CA SER A 49 15.01 11.58 8.05
C SER A 49 14.65 10.23 7.45
N GLU A 50 13.37 9.83 7.47
CA GLU A 50 12.91 8.57 6.87
C GLU A 50 13.13 8.56 5.34
N LYS A 51 12.95 9.72 4.69
CA LYS A 51 13.20 9.89 3.25
C LYS A 51 14.69 9.80 2.93
N VAL A 52 15.56 10.39 3.75
CA VAL A 52 17.02 10.25 3.62
C VAL A 52 17.42 8.79 3.76
N GLU A 53 16.96 8.10 4.81
CA GLU A 53 17.28 6.69 5.05
C GLU A 53 16.85 5.81 3.87
N GLY A 54 15.65 6.02 3.33
CA GLY A 54 15.17 5.30 2.15
C GLY A 54 16.03 5.56 0.91
N ILE A 55 16.40 6.83 0.67
CA ILE A 55 17.30 7.20 -0.44
C ILE A 55 18.68 6.54 -0.26
N VAL A 56 19.23 6.53 0.96
CA VAL A 56 20.54 5.94 1.27
C VAL A 56 20.52 4.42 1.04
N ALA A 57 19.56 3.73 1.66
CA ALA A 57 19.44 2.27 1.56
C ALA A 57 19.30 1.82 0.09
N GLN A 58 18.42 2.48 -0.67
CA GLN A 58 18.22 2.16 -2.09
C GLN A 58 19.48 2.45 -2.91
N THR A 59 20.13 3.59 -2.71
CA THR A 59 21.32 3.99 -3.48
C THR A 59 22.48 3.05 -3.23
N ARG A 60 22.70 2.62 -1.99
CA ARG A 60 23.72 1.60 -1.68
C ARG A 60 23.40 0.26 -2.32
N ALA A 61 22.15 -0.18 -2.28
CA ALA A 61 21.75 -1.44 -2.91
C ALA A 61 21.98 -1.40 -4.43
N ASP A 62 21.63 -0.29 -5.08
CA ASP A 62 21.76 -0.11 -6.53
C ASP A 62 23.23 -0.02 -6.98
N HIS A 63 24.09 0.63 -6.17
CA HIS A 63 25.47 0.98 -6.53
C HIS A 63 26.55 0.25 -5.70
N ALA A 64 26.18 -0.81 -4.98
CA ALA A 64 27.12 -1.58 -4.15
C ALA A 64 28.34 -2.09 -4.93
N VAL A 65 28.17 -2.39 -6.22
CA VAL A 65 29.22 -2.89 -7.12
C VAL A 65 30.09 -1.78 -7.71
N ASP A 66 29.59 -0.54 -7.76
CA ASP A 66 30.29 0.60 -8.38
C ASP A 66 31.26 1.27 -7.40
N GLY A 67 31.09 1.02 -6.10
CA GLY A 67 31.95 1.54 -5.04
C GLY A 67 31.46 2.84 -4.42
N GLN A 68 32.17 3.24 -3.37
CA GLN A 68 31.72 4.29 -2.46
C GLN A 68 31.66 5.68 -3.11
N ASP A 69 32.64 6.03 -3.95
CA ASP A 69 32.66 7.32 -4.64
C ASP A 69 31.42 7.51 -5.53
N ARG A 70 30.97 6.42 -6.18
CA ARG A 70 29.75 6.43 -6.99
C ARG A 70 28.51 6.58 -6.12
N ILE A 71 28.45 5.90 -4.99
CA ILE A 71 27.34 6.03 -4.02
C ILE A 71 27.23 7.49 -3.56
N VAL A 72 28.35 8.15 -3.20
CA VAL A 72 28.37 9.56 -2.79
C VAL A 72 27.84 10.48 -3.88
N GLU A 73 28.31 10.34 -5.13
CA GLU A 73 27.83 11.15 -6.26
C GLU A 73 26.31 11.02 -6.48
N VAL A 74 25.80 9.79 -6.41
CA VAL A 74 24.37 9.52 -6.63
C VAL A 74 23.53 10.02 -5.46
N LEU A 75 24.02 9.88 -4.22
CA LEU A 75 23.35 10.44 -3.04
C LEU A 75 23.20 11.95 -3.13
N LYS A 76 24.27 12.67 -3.53
CA LYS A 76 24.21 14.12 -3.74
C LYS A 76 23.10 14.50 -4.72
N GLN A 77 23.02 13.83 -5.88
CA GLN A 77 21.96 14.10 -6.87
C GLN A 77 20.57 13.78 -6.34
N ARG A 78 20.38 12.64 -5.66
CA ARG A 78 19.06 12.21 -5.20
C ARG A 78 18.54 13.08 -4.06
N LEU A 79 19.42 13.50 -3.14
CA LEU A 79 19.07 14.41 -2.06
C LEU A 79 18.70 15.80 -2.59
N ASP A 80 19.45 16.32 -3.56
CA ASP A 80 19.13 17.58 -4.25
C ASP A 80 17.77 17.50 -4.98
N GLN A 81 17.51 16.43 -5.73
CA GLN A 81 16.21 16.18 -6.37
C GLN A 81 15.05 16.04 -5.37
N ALA A 82 15.35 15.55 -4.16
CA ALA A 82 14.40 15.43 -3.08
C ALA A 82 14.18 16.74 -2.30
N GLY A 83 14.94 17.80 -2.63
CA GLY A 83 14.92 19.10 -1.94
C GLY A 83 15.57 19.07 -0.56
N ILE A 84 16.47 18.11 -0.31
CA ILE A 84 17.12 17.89 0.98
C ILE A 84 18.52 18.51 0.95
N GLU A 85 18.69 19.62 1.66
CA GLU A 85 20.00 20.24 1.83
C GLU A 85 20.81 19.48 2.86
N MET A 86 21.99 19.00 2.46
CA MET A 86 22.90 18.24 3.31
C MET A 86 24.34 18.50 2.91
N SER A 87 25.25 18.53 3.88
CA SER A 87 26.66 18.78 3.60
C SER A 87 27.33 17.58 2.95
N ASP A 88 28.36 17.85 2.15
CA ASP A 88 29.16 16.80 1.51
C ASP A 88 29.74 15.81 2.53
N ASP A 89 30.14 16.28 3.71
CA ASP A 89 30.69 15.45 4.78
C ASP A 89 29.64 14.49 5.35
N GLU A 90 28.41 14.94 5.55
CA GLU A 90 27.28 14.10 5.99
C GLU A 90 26.94 13.05 4.93
N ILE A 91 26.92 13.43 3.66
CA ILE A 91 26.65 12.50 2.55
C ILE A 91 27.75 11.44 2.45
N VAL A 92 29.02 11.84 2.64
CA VAL A 92 30.15 10.90 2.70
C VAL A 92 30.01 9.95 3.88
N GLN A 93 29.54 10.42 5.04
CA GLN A 93 29.29 9.58 6.20
C GLN A 93 28.15 8.59 5.93
N LEU A 94 27.05 9.04 5.32
CA LEU A 94 25.94 8.19 4.87
C LEU A 94 26.33 7.21 3.77
N ALA A 95 27.43 7.40 3.06
CA ALA A 95 27.94 6.40 2.12
C ALA A 95 28.83 5.34 2.79
N LYS A 96 29.35 5.61 4.01
CA LYS A 96 30.27 4.73 4.76
C LYS A 96 29.58 3.76 5.70
N ASP A 97 28.47 4.19 6.30
CA ASP A 97 27.64 3.33 7.16
C ASP A 97 27.12 2.11 6.39
#